data_AF-T1C7L9-F1
#
_entry.id   AF-T1C7L9-F1
#
_cell.length_a   1.000
_cell.length_b   1.000
_cell.length_c   1.000
_cell.angle_alpha   90.00
_cell.angle_beta   90.00
_cell.angle_gamma   90.00
#
_symmetry.space_group_name_H-M   'P 1'
#
loop_
_entity.id
_entity.type
_entity.pdbx_description
1 polymer ?
#
loop_
_entity_poly.entity_id
_entity_poly.type
_entity_poly.pdbx_seq_one_letter_code
_entity_poly.pdbx_strand_id
1 'polypeptide(L)'
;GKWAGLLPSIPEGSNYLYHTPEGDGAELFGYRTRYWSFLLKLAKEKPSWTLPAQPPQNAGPFHWDNRRLTPKEMMRLQSFPKGWWISGDYEDRVRQIGNATPPLLAEAVGRAVGEQIFGRRYSRRPLLSISRRRAMPEPRPVKSVPPGYLAGERDLRAHPGTGKGPGRDPTWHLATYPQAATS
;
A
#
# COMPACT_ATOMS: atom_id res chain seq x y z
N GLY A 1 8.73 10.99 5.77
CA GLY A 1 9.71 10.56 4.76
C GLY A 1 9.74 11.56 3.62
N LYS A 2 10.82 11.58 2.82
CA LYS A 2 11.04 12.55 1.71
C LYS A 2 9.83 12.74 0.80
N TRP A 3 9.04 11.69 0.56
CA TRP A 3 7.95 11.68 -0.43
C TRP A 3 6.55 11.84 0.18
N ALA A 4 6.44 12.03 1.50
CA ALA A 4 5.14 12.12 2.17
C ALA A 4 4.28 13.27 1.63
N GLY A 5 4.91 14.38 1.22
CA GLY A 5 4.22 15.54 0.66
C GLY A 5 3.62 15.32 -0.73
N LEU A 6 3.98 14.25 -1.44
CA LEU A 6 3.35 13.88 -2.72
C LEU A 6 2.07 13.05 -2.54
N LEU A 7 1.86 12.46 -1.36
CA LEU A 7 0.70 11.59 -1.18
C LEU A 7 -0.64 12.31 -1.46
N PRO A 8 -0.84 13.59 -1.08
CA PRO A 8 -2.04 14.34 -1.44
C PRO A 8 -2.25 14.59 -2.94
N SER A 9 -1.22 14.51 -3.78
CA SER A 9 -1.33 14.69 -5.24
C SER A 9 -1.61 13.41 -6.02
N ILE A 10 -1.65 12.27 -5.34
CA ILE A 10 -1.99 10.98 -5.95
C ILE A 10 -3.50 10.72 -5.78
N PRO A 11 -4.26 10.37 -6.83
CA PRO A 11 -5.67 10.00 -6.70
C PRO A 11 -5.91 8.75 -5.83
N GLU A 12 -7.14 8.61 -5.32
CA GLU A 12 -7.58 7.35 -4.70
C GLU A 12 -7.44 6.18 -5.67
N GLY A 13 -6.94 5.03 -5.18
CA GLY A 13 -6.76 3.83 -6.00
C GLY A 13 -5.58 3.86 -6.96
N SER A 14 -4.81 4.95 -6.97
CA SER A 14 -3.59 5.11 -7.77
C SER A 14 -2.33 5.01 -6.92
N ASN A 15 -1.17 5.09 -7.57
CA ASN A 15 0.15 5.08 -6.96
C ASN A 15 1.05 6.11 -7.68
N TYR A 16 2.37 6.02 -7.51
CA TYR A 16 3.31 6.92 -8.15
C TYR A 16 3.25 6.96 -9.69
N LEU A 17 2.69 5.93 -10.35
CA LEU A 17 2.54 5.90 -11.82
C LEU A 17 1.69 7.07 -12.34
N TYR A 18 0.80 7.62 -11.49
CA TYR A 18 0.07 8.85 -11.79
C TYR A 18 1.00 10.03 -12.11
N HIS A 19 2.21 10.05 -11.54
CA HIS A 19 3.23 11.08 -11.76
C HIS A 19 4.36 10.58 -12.67
N THR A 20 4.02 9.78 -13.68
CA THR A 20 4.93 9.35 -14.76
C THR A 20 4.41 9.86 -16.10
N PRO A 21 5.21 9.82 -17.19
CA PRO A 21 4.73 10.18 -18.52
C PRO A 21 3.53 9.35 -19.03
N GLU A 22 3.23 8.20 -18.42
CA GLU A 22 2.05 7.38 -18.74
C GLU A 22 0.81 7.73 -17.89
N GLY A 23 0.96 8.61 -16.90
CA GLY A 23 -0.12 9.04 -16.00
C GLY A 23 -0.61 10.45 -16.30
N ASP A 24 -1.68 10.86 -15.62
CA ASP A 24 -2.32 12.17 -15.83
C ASP A 24 -1.79 13.29 -14.91
N GLY A 25 -0.85 12.97 -14.02
CA GLY A 25 -0.24 13.91 -13.08
C GLY A 25 1.04 14.55 -13.61
N ALA A 26 1.62 15.45 -12.82
CA ALA A 26 2.93 16.01 -13.16
C ALA A 26 3.99 14.89 -13.27
N GLU A 27 4.82 14.95 -14.31
CA GLU A 27 5.90 13.98 -14.53
C GLU A 27 7.02 14.19 -13.50
N LEU A 28 7.06 13.31 -12.49
CA LEU A 28 8.04 13.32 -11.40
C LEU A 28 8.93 12.08 -11.40
N PHE A 29 8.46 10.99 -11.99
CA PHE A 29 9.13 9.70 -11.99
C PHE A 29 9.18 9.14 -13.41
N GLY A 30 10.27 8.47 -13.77
CA GLY A 30 10.28 7.61 -14.94
C GLY A 30 9.35 6.41 -14.77
N TYR A 31 8.77 5.93 -15.87
CA TYR A 31 7.89 4.77 -15.84
C TYR A 31 8.60 3.51 -15.34
N ARG A 32 7.96 2.75 -14.44
CA ARG A 32 8.49 1.52 -13.81
C ARG A 32 9.85 1.68 -13.09
N THR A 33 10.20 2.88 -12.64
CA THR A 33 11.45 3.14 -11.88
C THR A 33 11.32 2.88 -10.38
N ARG A 34 10.10 2.68 -9.87
CA ARG A 34 9.81 2.34 -8.47
C ARG A 34 8.97 1.08 -8.39
N TYR A 35 8.98 0.44 -7.22
CA TYR A 35 8.08 -0.66 -6.93
C TYR A 35 6.61 -0.20 -7.04
N TRP A 36 5.72 -1.08 -7.51
CA TRP A 36 4.34 -0.71 -7.83
C TRP A 36 3.55 -0.17 -6.62
N SER A 37 3.86 -0.63 -5.41
CA SER A 37 3.19 -0.16 -4.19
C SER A 37 3.69 1.20 -3.68
N PHE A 38 4.66 1.83 -4.36
CA PHE A 38 5.21 3.12 -3.95
C PHE A 38 4.13 4.19 -4.02
N LEU A 39 3.85 4.82 -2.88
CA LEU A 39 2.77 5.78 -2.68
C LEU A 39 1.36 5.28 -3.07
N LEU A 40 1.15 3.96 -3.08
CA LEU A 40 -0.15 3.35 -3.39
C LEU A 40 -1.22 3.79 -2.38
N LYS A 41 -2.32 4.35 -2.88
CA LYS A 41 -3.46 4.81 -2.08
C LYS A 41 -4.66 3.91 -2.30
N LEU A 42 -5.38 3.58 -1.22
CA LEU A 42 -6.67 2.89 -1.35
C LEU A 42 -7.73 3.80 -1.98
N ALA A 43 -8.71 3.17 -2.62
CA ALA A 43 -9.94 3.81 -3.06
C ALA A 43 -11.11 3.20 -2.30
N LYS A 44 -12.14 4.01 -2.01
CA LYS A 44 -13.32 3.54 -1.28
C LYS A 44 -14.13 2.53 -2.09
N GLU A 45 -14.11 2.66 -3.42
CA GLU A 45 -14.84 1.80 -4.36
C GLU A 45 -14.12 0.52 -4.76
N LYS A 46 -12.83 0.41 -4.45
CA LYS A 46 -12.00 -0.73 -4.86
C LYS A 46 -11.67 -1.61 -3.66
N PRO A 47 -11.46 -2.93 -3.86
CA PRO A 47 -10.89 -3.76 -2.82
C PRO A 47 -9.51 -3.23 -2.41
N SER A 48 -9.13 -3.47 -1.16
CA SER A 48 -7.74 -3.23 -0.75
C SER A 48 -6.80 -4.19 -1.47
N TRP A 49 -5.63 -3.70 -1.81
CA TRP A 49 -4.49 -4.54 -2.13
C TRP A 49 -3.98 -5.28 -0.88
N THR A 50 -3.06 -6.21 -1.10
CA THR A 50 -2.40 -6.98 -0.04
C THR A 50 -1.80 -6.06 1.02
N LEU A 51 -2.04 -6.36 2.30
CA LEU A 51 -1.38 -5.70 3.43
C LEU A 51 -0.08 -6.44 3.74
N PRO A 52 1.10 -5.91 3.36
CA PRO A 52 2.36 -6.58 3.65
C PRO A 52 2.64 -6.55 5.15
N ALA A 53 3.20 -7.64 5.68
CA ALA A 53 3.66 -7.70 7.07
C ALA A 53 4.84 -6.76 7.36
N GLN A 54 5.64 -6.45 6.33
CA GLN A 54 6.80 -5.56 6.41
C GLN A 54 6.79 -4.59 5.21
N PRO A 55 5.97 -3.53 5.26
CA PRO A 55 5.90 -2.56 4.17
C PRO A 55 7.21 -1.76 4.06
N PRO A 56 7.80 -1.64 2.85
CA PRO A 56 8.91 -0.72 2.63
C PRO A 56 8.56 0.73 2.98
N GLN A 57 9.58 1.56 3.17
CA GLN A 57 9.35 2.98 3.42
C GLN A 57 8.68 3.64 2.20
N ASN A 58 7.61 4.41 2.45
CA ASN A 58 6.76 5.03 1.43
C ASN A 58 5.97 4.04 0.55
N ALA A 59 5.92 2.76 0.93
CA ALA A 59 5.01 1.79 0.33
C ALA A 59 3.64 1.88 0.99
N GLY A 60 2.61 1.81 0.15
CA GLY A 60 1.23 1.66 0.58
C GLY A 60 0.89 0.20 0.95
N PRO A 61 -0.41 -0.09 1.13
CA PRO A 61 -1.51 0.84 0.90
C PRO A 61 -1.61 1.95 1.96
N PHE A 62 -1.71 3.20 1.50
CA PHE A 62 -2.06 4.35 2.31
C PHE A 62 -3.58 4.55 2.35
N HIS A 63 -4.07 5.12 3.44
CA HIS A 63 -5.45 5.57 3.53
C HIS A 63 -5.69 6.69 2.52
N TRP A 64 -6.92 6.80 1.99
CA TRP A 64 -7.35 7.90 1.14
C TRP A 64 -7.28 9.29 1.81
N ASP A 65 -6.95 9.34 3.10
CA ASP A 65 -6.74 10.56 3.88
C ASP A 65 -5.26 10.97 3.92
N ASN A 66 -4.43 10.44 3.01
CA ASN A 66 -3.02 10.77 2.88
C ASN A 66 -2.17 10.41 4.12
N ARG A 67 -2.45 9.25 4.73
CA ARG A 67 -1.72 8.74 5.90
C ARG A 67 -1.59 7.22 5.85
N ARG A 68 -0.77 6.65 6.74
CA ARG A 68 -0.77 5.19 6.96
C ARG A 68 -2.12 4.73 7.53
N LEU A 69 -2.47 3.48 7.21
CA LEU A 69 -3.57 2.79 7.86
C LEU A 69 -3.24 2.57 9.34
N THR A 70 -4.24 2.70 10.19
CA THR A 70 -4.13 2.28 11.59
C THR A 70 -4.24 0.75 11.68
N PRO A 71 -3.70 0.11 12.74
CA PRO A 71 -3.88 -1.33 12.93
C PRO A 71 -5.35 -1.75 12.93
N LYS A 72 -6.24 -0.93 13.50
CA LYS A 72 -7.69 -1.18 13.49
C LYS A 72 -8.26 -1.20 12.07
N GLU A 73 -7.84 -0.29 11.19
CA GLU A 73 -8.27 -0.27 9.80
C GLU A 73 -7.75 -1.49 9.04
N MET A 74 -6.48 -1.83 9.22
CA MET A 74 -5.87 -3.04 8.63
C MET A 74 -6.60 -4.32 9.06
N MET A 75 -6.94 -4.43 10.34
CA MET A 75 -7.74 -5.54 10.87
C MET A 75 -9.12 -5.62 10.21
N ARG A 76 -9.79 -4.48 9.98
CA ARG A 76 -11.09 -4.48 9.27
C ARG A 76 -10.96 -4.93 7.83
N LEU A 77 -9.91 -4.49 7.13
CA LEU A 77 -9.61 -4.97 5.77
C LEU A 77 -9.36 -6.48 5.75
N GLN A 78 -8.68 -7.00 6.77
CA GLN A 78 -8.44 -8.44 6.95
C GLN A 78 -9.64 -9.19 7.56
N SER A 79 -10.82 -8.60 7.69
CA SER A 79 -12.04 -9.23 8.24
C SER A 79 -11.99 -9.67 9.71
N PHE A 80 -11.10 -9.10 10.51
CA PHE A 80 -11.12 -9.34 11.95
C PHE A 80 -12.42 -8.82 12.59
N PRO A 81 -12.99 -9.57 13.56
CA PRO A 81 -14.20 -9.15 14.25
C PRO A 81 -13.97 -7.89 15.10
N LYS A 82 -15.05 -7.16 15.35
CA LYS A 82 -15.02 -6.01 16.26
C LYS A 82 -14.61 -6.48 17.66
N GLY A 83 -13.68 -5.77 18.30
CA GLY A 83 -13.19 -6.10 19.64
C GLY A 83 -11.98 -7.03 19.67
N TRP A 84 -11.56 -7.59 18.53
CA TRP A 84 -10.29 -8.32 18.46
C TRP A 84 -9.13 -7.38 18.84
N TRP A 85 -8.19 -7.90 19.63
CA TRP A 85 -7.02 -7.17 20.10
C TRP A 85 -5.73 -7.82 19.62
N ILE A 86 -4.75 -6.99 19.26
CA ILE A 86 -3.40 -7.42 18.85
C ILE A 86 -2.41 -6.66 19.73
N SER A 87 -1.52 -7.40 20.37
CA SER A 87 -0.50 -6.89 21.29
C SER A 87 0.74 -6.40 20.52
N GLY A 88 1.66 -5.77 21.26
CA GLY A 88 2.90 -5.20 20.70
C GLY A 88 2.75 -3.74 20.28
N ASP A 89 3.83 -3.21 19.72
CA ASP A 89 3.88 -1.86 19.17
C ASP A 89 3.20 -1.77 17.78
N TYR A 90 3.36 -0.64 17.09
CA TYR A 90 2.77 -0.49 15.76
C TYR A 90 3.32 -1.49 14.74
N GLU A 91 4.63 -1.71 14.71
CA GLU A 91 5.28 -2.58 13.71
C GLU A 91 4.95 -4.05 13.97
N ASP A 92 4.93 -4.47 15.23
CA ASP A 92 4.47 -5.80 15.64
C ASP A 92 3.03 -6.07 15.24
N ARG A 93 2.15 -5.08 15.42
CA ARG A 93 0.75 -5.21 15.02
C ARG A 93 0.62 -5.32 13.50
N VAL A 94 1.32 -4.47 12.74
CA VAL A 94 1.32 -4.54 11.26
C VAL A 94 1.80 -5.91 10.79
N ARG A 95 2.88 -6.43 11.37
CA ARG A 95 3.43 -7.74 11.04
C ARG A 95 2.45 -8.87 11.33
N GLN A 96 1.82 -8.86 12.50
CA GLN A 96 0.80 -9.85 12.87
C GLN A 96 -0.42 -9.81 11.93
N ILE A 97 -0.92 -8.60 11.60
CA ILE A 97 -2.08 -8.43 10.72
C ILE A 97 -1.76 -8.82 9.27
N GLY A 98 -0.57 -8.46 8.77
CA GLY A 98 -0.14 -8.76 7.41
C GLY A 98 0.12 -10.24 7.18
N ASN A 99 0.61 -10.97 8.20
CA ASN A 99 0.82 -12.42 8.13
C ASN A 99 -0.45 -13.25 8.42
N ALA A 100 -1.49 -12.63 8.97
CA ALA A 100 -2.70 -13.35 9.33
C ALA A 100 -3.52 -13.77 8.09
N THR A 101 -4.05 -14.99 8.14
CA THR A 101 -5.15 -15.40 7.27
C THR A 101 -6.40 -14.58 7.64
N PRO A 102 -7.12 -13.97 6.66
CA PRO A 102 -8.35 -13.25 6.94
C PRO A 102 -9.36 -14.14 7.70
N PRO A 103 -9.89 -13.74 8.88
CA PRO A 103 -10.76 -14.60 9.66
C PRO A 103 -12.03 -15.07 8.96
N LEU A 104 -12.64 -14.25 8.09
CA LEU A 104 -13.80 -14.68 7.29
C LEU A 104 -13.43 -15.80 6.31
N LEU A 105 -12.24 -15.76 5.71
CA LEU A 105 -11.75 -16.84 4.86
C LEU A 105 -11.50 -18.11 5.67
N ALA A 106 -10.86 -17.98 6.83
CA ALA A 106 -10.61 -19.09 7.75
C ALA A 106 -11.93 -19.75 8.21
N GLU A 107 -12.96 -18.96 8.51
CA GLU A 107 -14.29 -19.47 8.85
C GLU A 107 -14.91 -20.26 7.70
N ALA A 108 -14.88 -19.72 6.47
CA ALA A 108 -15.46 -20.39 5.31
C ALA A 108 -14.82 -21.77 5.07
N VAL A 109 -13.48 -21.83 5.13
CA VAL A 109 -12.74 -23.09 5.00
C VAL A 109 -13.05 -24.04 6.16
N GLY A 110 -13.03 -23.54 7.40
CA GLY A 110 -13.30 -24.36 8.59
C GLY A 110 -14.71 -24.96 8.59
N ARG A 111 -15.72 -24.22 8.12
CA ARG A 111 -17.09 -24.73 7.95
C ARG A 111 -17.15 -25.84 6.90
N ALA A 112 -16.50 -25.66 5.75
CA ALA A 112 -16.48 -26.68 4.70
C ALA A 112 -15.84 -28.00 5.17
N VAL A 113 -14.75 -27.91 5.93
CA VAL A 113 -14.12 -29.06 6.59
C VAL A 113 -15.06 -29.68 7.63
N GLY A 114 -15.71 -28.84 8.45
CA GLY A 114 -16.72 -29.24 9.42
C GLY A 114 -17.86 -30.06 8.84
N GLU A 115 -18.38 -29.63 7.68
CA GLU A 115 -19.47 -30.30 6.96
C GLU A 115 -19.00 -31.64 6.36
N GLN A 116 -17.87 -31.63 5.65
CA GLN A 116 -17.40 -32.80 4.90
C GLN A 116 -16.83 -33.91 5.78
N ILE A 117 -16.08 -33.56 6.82
CA ILE A 117 -15.36 -34.53 7.64
C ILE A 117 -16.16 -34.90 8.90
N PHE A 118 -16.86 -33.93 9.48
CA PHE A 118 -17.48 -34.08 10.80
C PHE A 118 -19.02 -34.06 10.76
N GLY A 119 -19.64 -34.01 9.57
CA GLY A 119 -21.10 -34.01 9.42
C GLY A 119 -21.80 -32.84 10.11
N ARG A 120 -21.07 -31.76 10.41
CA ARG A 120 -21.64 -30.58 11.08
C ARG A 120 -22.56 -29.84 10.12
N ARG A 121 -23.55 -29.14 10.66
CA ARG A 121 -24.42 -28.26 9.88
C ARG A 121 -24.22 -26.83 10.36
N TYR A 122 -23.94 -25.93 9.43
CA TYR A 122 -23.82 -24.51 9.71
C TYR A 122 -24.93 -23.70 9.04
N SER A 123 -25.15 -22.49 9.54
CA SER A 123 -25.99 -21.51 8.83
C SER A 123 -25.38 -21.15 7.48
N ARG A 124 -26.22 -20.76 6.50
CA ARG A 124 -25.71 -20.32 5.18
C ARG A 124 -24.79 -19.10 5.24
N ARG A 125 -25.01 -18.20 6.20
CA ARG A 125 -24.23 -16.97 6.34
C ARG A 125 -23.10 -17.15 7.38
N PRO A 126 -21.83 -16.90 7.03
CA PRO A 126 -20.72 -16.89 7.99
C PRO A 126 -20.93 -15.86 9.11
N LEU A 127 -20.45 -16.18 10.32
CA LEU A 127 -20.50 -15.29 11.50
C LEU A 127 -19.67 -14.03 11.29
N LEU A 128 -18.53 -14.16 10.63
CA LEU A 128 -17.59 -13.07 10.37
C LEU A 128 -17.91 -12.32 9.06
N SER A 129 -19.11 -12.55 8.50
CA SER A 129 -19.52 -11.89 7.26
C SER A 129 -19.63 -10.38 7.43
N ILE A 130 -19.00 -9.65 6.51
CA ILE A 130 -18.99 -8.19 6.49
C ILE A 130 -20.16 -7.70 5.64
N SER A 131 -20.94 -6.76 6.17
CA SER A 131 -22.03 -6.14 5.41
C SER A 131 -21.47 -5.09 4.45
N ARG A 132 -21.84 -5.16 3.18
CA ARG A 132 -21.45 -4.17 2.19
C ARG A 132 -22.16 -2.84 2.45
N ARG A 133 -21.41 -1.75 2.51
CA ARG A 133 -21.99 -0.41 2.58
C ARG A 133 -22.63 -0.06 1.23
N ARG A 134 -23.86 0.46 1.25
CA ARG A 134 -24.62 0.80 0.02
C ARG A 134 -24.27 2.17 -0.55
N ALA A 135 -24.08 3.17 0.32
CA ALA A 135 -23.71 4.52 -0.07
C ALA A 135 -22.22 4.75 0.16
N MET A 136 -21.53 5.19 -0.89
CA MET A 136 -20.10 5.42 -0.89
C MET A 136 -19.83 6.93 -0.89
N PRO A 137 -18.88 7.43 -0.08
CA PRO A 137 -18.51 8.84 -0.13
C PRO A 137 -17.77 9.13 -1.44
N GLU A 138 -17.91 10.36 -1.92
CA GLU A 138 -17.10 10.85 -3.04
C GLU A 138 -15.59 10.68 -2.78
N PRO A 139 -14.78 10.45 -3.83
CA PRO A 139 -13.33 10.50 -3.74
C PRO A 139 -12.86 11.85 -3.20
N ARG A 140 -11.77 11.84 -2.42
CA ARG A 140 -11.18 13.09 -1.95
C ARG A 140 -10.58 13.87 -3.13
N PRO A 141 -10.69 15.21 -3.13
CA PRO A 141 -10.02 16.03 -4.13
C PRO A 141 -8.50 15.82 -4.11
N VAL A 142 -7.93 15.69 -5.31
CA VAL A 142 -6.49 15.56 -5.51
C VAL A 142 -5.86 16.96 -5.41
N LYS A 143 -4.78 17.09 -4.63
CA LYS A 143 -4.06 18.36 -4.49
C LYS A 143 -3.00 18.51 -5.57
N SER A 144 -2.57 19.73 -5.85
CA SER A 144 -1.42 19.97 -6.72
C SER A 144 -0.12 19.44 -6.11
N VAL A 145 0.86 19.15 -6.96
CA VAL A 145 2.21 18.79 -6.53
C VAL A 145 2.88 20.00 -5.88
N PRO A 146 3.46 19.88 -4.67
CA PRO A 146 4.16 21.00 -4.04
C PRO A 146 5.38 21.45 -4.86
N PRO A 147 5.67 22.76 -4.97
CA PRO A 147 6.74 23.28 -5.82
C PRO A 147 8.13 22.67 -5.59
N GLY A 148 8.45 22.31 -4.33
CA GLY A 148 9.73 21.68 -3.99
C GLY A 148 9.99 20.32 -4.67
N TYR A 149 8.94 19.62 -5.13
CA TYR A 149 9.10 18.39 -5.91
C TYR A 149 9.24 18.65 -7.42
N LEU A 150 8.88 19.84 -7.89
CA LEU A 150 9.00 20.24 -9.30
C LEU A 150 10.37 20.87 -9.62
N ALA A 151 11.07 21.38 -8.61
CA ALA A 151 12.32 22.14 -8.77
C ALA A 151 13.60 21.29 -8.82
N GLY A 152 13.52 19.96 -8.63
CA GLY A 152 14.69 19.07 -8.64
C GLY A 152 15.01 18.48 -10.03
N GLU A 153 16.23 17.98 -10.21
CA GLU A 153 16.60 17.15 -11.36
C GLU A 153 15.68 15.91 -11.43
N ARG A 154 15.06 15.71 -12.60
CA ARG A 154 14.10 14.62 -12.85
C ARG A 154 14.70 13.64 -13.84
N ASP A 155 14.95 12.42 -13.39
CA ASP A 155 15.22 11.31 -14.30
C ASP A 155 13.89 10.66 -14.69
N LEU A 156 13.37 11.05 -15.86
CA LEU A 156 12.13 10.53 -16.43
C LEU A 156 12.38 9.32 -17.35
N ARG A 157 13.62 8.85 -17.45
CA ARG A 157 13.94 7.68 -18.28
C ARG A 157 13.15 6.47 -17.77
N ALA A 158 12.38 5.85 -18.66
CA ALA A 158 11.65 4.63 -18.36
C ALA A 158 12.61 3.48 -18.05
N HIS A 159 12.19 2.56 -17.19
CA HIS A 159 12.94 1.33 -16.97
C HIS A 159 12.98 0.49 -18.27
N PRO A 160 14.12 -0.07 -18.70
CA PRO A 160 14.27 -0.75 -20.00
C PRO A 160 13.58 -2.13 -20.14
N GLY A 161 12.49 -2.36 -19.40
CA GLY A 161 11.73 -3.62 -19.41
C GLY A 161 12.29 -4.71 -18.48
N THR A 162 11.60 -5.84 -18.41
CA THR A 162 11.98 -7.01 -17.60
C THR A 162 13.29 -7.63 -18.10
N GLY A 163 14.25 -7.85 -17.19
CA GLY A 163 15.56 -8.43 -17.50
C GLY A 163 16.66 -7.42 -17.85
N LYS A 164 16.33 -6.13 -17.94
CA LYS A 164 17.29 -5.03 -18.09
C LYS A 164 17.08 -4.01 -16.98
N GLY A 165 17.44 -4.38 -15.75
CA GLY A 165 17.82 -3.36 -14.78
C GLY A 165 18.97 -2.52 -15.35
N PRO A 166 19.28 -1.32 -14.83
CA PRO A 166 20.53 -0.68 -15.22
C PRO A 166 21.64 -1.69 -14.96
N GLY A 167 22.25 -2.20 -16.04
CA GLY A 167 23.48 -2.97 -15.92
C GLY A 167 24.41 -2.11 -15.09
N ARG A 168 25.11 -2.73 -14.13
CA ARG A 168 26.06 -2.05 -13.25
C ARG A 168 26.88 -1.05 -14.09
N ASP A 169 26.58 0.24 -13.96
CA ASP A 169 27.30 1.25 -14.72
C ASP A 169 28.72 1.28 -14.14
N PRO A 170 29.76 0.93 -14.93
CA PRO A 170 31.13 0.88 -14.43
C PRO A 170 31.66 2.25 -14.01
N THR A 171 30.93 3.33 -14.31
CA THR A 171 31.28 4.71 -13.92
C THR A 171 30.83 5.11 -12.51
N TRP A 172 30.14 4.25 -11.76
CA TRP A 172 29.75 4.52 -10.36
C TRP A 172 30.89 4.51 -9.33
N HIS A 173 32.13 4.30 -9.75
CA HIS A 173 33.30 4.66 -8.95
C HIS A 173 33.72 6.06 -9.36
N LEU A 174 33.34 7.10 -8.59
CA LEU A 174 34.06 8.38 -8.38
C LEU A 174 33.20 9.55 -7.81
N ALA A 175 32.05 9.30 -7.20
CA ALA A 175 31.44 10.32 -6.32
C ALA A 175 31.96 10.17 -4.88
N THR A 176 33.15 10.69 -4.61
CA THR A 176 33.62 10.97 -3.25
C THR A 176 32.70 12.03 -2.64
N TYR A 177 31.86 11.62 -1.68
CA TYR A 177 31.12 12.57 -0.85
C TYR A 177 32.08 13.26 0.12
N PRO A 178 32.05 14.60 0.26
CA PRO A 178 32.84 15.29 1.27
C PRO A 178 32.37 14.87 2.66
N GLN A 179 33.31 14.42 3.49
CA GLN A 179 33.07 14.16 4.91
C GLN A 179 32.67 15.47 5.58
N ALA A 180 31.54 15.46 6.29
CA ALA A 180 31.14 16.55 7.16
C ALA A 180 32.19 16.67 8.28
N ALA A 181 32.91 17.79 8.29
CA ALA A 181 33.74 18.19 9.41
C ALA A 181 32.84 18.49 10.62
N THR A 182 33.01 17.71 11.68
CA THR A 182 32.55 18.04 13.02
C THR A 182 33.50 19.07 13.63
N SER A 183 32.95 20.17 14.13
CA SER A 183 33.54 21.08 15.11
C SER A 183 32.81 20.94 16.44
#